data_AF-A0A7V0Y4L7-F1
#
_entry.id   AF-A0A7V0Y4L7-F1
#
_cell.length_a   1.000
_cell.length_b   1.000
_cell.length_c   1.000
_cell.angle_alpha   90.00
_cell.angle_beta   90.00
_cell.angle_gamma   90.00
#
_symmetry.space_group_name_H-M   'P 1'
#
loop_
_entity.id
_entity.type
_entity.pdbx_description
1 polymer ?
#
loop_
_entity_poly.entity_id
_entity_poly.type
_entity_poly.pdbx_seq_one_letter_code
_entity_poly.pdbx_strand_id
1 'polypeptide(L)' 'MERTITIRIDNEKNQALARRAKQLGKTKSAFLRELIDRALAAEPLGRRVGHLAGSVSLPPPDTPLLREIKDRNWRD' A
#
# COMPACT_ATOMS: atom_id res chain seq x y z
N MET A 1 -4.35 -24.84 9.97
CA MET A 1 -3.48 -24.84 11.16
C MET A 1 -3.15 -23.40 11.51
N GLU A 2 -3.42 -22.99 12.76
CA GLU A 2 -3.02 -21.66 13.22
C GLU A 2 -1.54 -21.65 13.63
N ARG A 3 -0.81 -20.58 13.27
CA ARG A 3 0.60 -20.38 13.64
C ARG A 3 0.77 -18.97 14.19
N THR A 4 1.52 -18.84 15.27
CA THR A 4 1.82 -17.53 15.89
C THR A 4 3.14 -17.01 15.35
N ILE A 5 3.14 -15.76 14.88
CA ILE A 5 4.34 -15.06 14.44
C ILE A 5 4.63 -13.93 15.43
N THR A 6 5.81 -13.93 16.02
CA THR A 6 6.29 -12.85 16.90
C THR A 6 7.21 -11.94 16.10
N ILE A 7 6.85 -10.67 15.99
CA ILE A 7 7.61 -9.67 15.23
C ILE A 7 8.05 -8.57 16.19
N ARG A 8 9.35 -8.25 16.19
CA ARG A 8 9.87 -7.10 16.92
C ARG A 8 9.59 -5.84 16.11
N ILE A 9 8.89 -4.89 16.72
CA ILE A 9 8.62 -3.57 16.15
C ILE A 9 8.94 -2.51 17.19
N ASP A 10 9.28 -1.31 16.74
CA ASP A 10 9.41 -0.16 17.63
C ASP A 10 8.06 0.21 18.28
N ASN A 11 8.14 0.97 19.38
CA ASN A 11 6.96 1.35 20.15
C ASN A 11 6.02 2.25 19.34
N GLU A 12 6.55 3.08 18.45
CA GLU A 12 5.77 3.99 17.61
C GLU A 12 4.84 3.22 16.67
N LYS A 13 5.35 2.22 15.95
CA LYS A 13 4.57 1.32 15.11
C LYS A 13 3.54 0.54 15.92
N ASN A 14 3.92 0.06 17.10
CA ASN A 14 2.99 -0.64 17.99
C ASN A 14 1.79 0.24 18.40
N GLN A 15 2.05 1.51 18.71
CA GLN A 15 1.01 2.50 19.03
C GLN A 15 0.17 2.87 17.82
N ALA A 16 0.79 3.05 16.65
CA ALA A 16 0.08 3.32 15.40
C ALA A 16 -0.90 2.18 15.05
N LEU A 17 -0.47 0.93 15.16
CA LEU A 17 -1.32 -0.26 14.98
C LEU A 17 -2.48 -0.29 15.98
N ALA A 18 -2.22 0.00 17.25
CA ALA A 18 -3.25 0.04 18.29
C ALA A 18 -4.31 1.11 18.02
N ARG A 19 -3.87 2.34 17.69
CA ARG A 19 -4.76 3.45 17.34
C ARG A 19 -5.64 3.10 16.14
N ARG A 20 -5.04 2.53 15.08
CA ARG A 20 -5.77 2.19 13.86
C ARG A 20 -6.77 1.06 14.09
N ALA A 21 -6.40 0.03 14.85
CA ALA A 21 -7.31 -1.05 15.21
C ALA A 21 -8.50 -0.53 16.03
N LYS A 22 -8.26 0.37 17.00
CA LYS A 22 -9.31 1.00 17.81
C LYS A 22 -10.28 1.82 16.96
N GLN A 23 -9.79 2.62 16.02
CA GLN A 23 -10.63 3.40 15.09
C GLN A 23 -11.57 2.51 14.26
N LEU A 24 -11.16 1.28 13.96
CA LEU A 24 -11.93 0.32 13.19
C LEU A 24 -12.79 -0.61 14.07
N GLY A 25 -12.78 -0.44 15.40
CA GLY A 25 -13.49 -1.33 16.33
C GLY A 25 -12.94 -2.75 16.38
N LYS A 26 -11.66 -2.96 16.02
CA LYS A 26 -11.02 -4.29 15.93
C LYS A 26 -9.95 -4.48 16.98
N THR A 27 -9.64 -5.74 17.28
CA THR A 27 -8.43 -6.08 18.03
C THR A 27 -7.19 -5.86 17.16
N LYS A 28 -6.05 -5.61 17.79
CA LYS A 28 -4.77 -5.41 17.08
C LYS A 28 -4.43 -6.61 16.19
N SER A 29 -4.60 -7.83 16.70
CA SER A 29 -4.32 -9.06 15.95
C SER A 29 -5.28 -9.28 14.78
N ALA A 30 -6.58 -8.97 14.95
CA ALA A 30 -7.53 -9.04 13.84
C ALA A 30 -7.16 -8.06 12.72
N PHE A 31 -6.86 -6.82 13.08
CA PHE A 31 -6.40 -5.81 12.12
C PHE A 31 -5.10 -6.21 11.41
N LEU A 32 -4.14 -6.81 12.14
CA LEU A 32 -2.87 -7.25 11.57
C LEU A 32 -3.05 -8.42 10.60
N ARG A 33 -3.92 -9.39 10.91
CA ARG A 33 -4.25 -10.49 9.99
C ARG A 33 -4.83 -9.97 8.69
N GLU A 34 -5.80 -9.04 8.76
CA GLU A 34 -6.37 -8.43 7.55
C GLU A 34 -5.36 -7.62 6.72
N LEU A 35 -4.37 -7.01 7.38
CA LEU A 35 -3.27 -6.35 6.67
C LEU A 35 -2.39 -7.36 5.94
N ILE A 36 -2.04 -8.47 6.60
CA ILE A 36 -1.26 -9.56 6.01
C ILE A 36 -2.05 -10.17 4.85
N ASP A 37 -3.33 -10.47 5.04
CA ASP A 37 -4.18 -11.04 3.99
C ASP A 37 -4.26 -10.12 2.77
N ARG A 38 -4.41 -8.80 2.96
CA ARG A 38 -4.39 -7.84 1.85
C ARG A 38 -3.03 -7.73 1.17
N ALA A 39 -1.95 -7.79 1.94
CA ALA A 39 -0.59 -7.73 1.41
C ALA A 39 -0.23 -9.01 0.62
N LEU A 40 -0.69 -10.17 1.07
CA LEU A 40 -0.46 -11.47 0.42
C LEU A 40 -1.44 -11.75 -0.72
N ALA A 41 -2.66 -11.22 -0.65
CA ALA A 41 -3.62 -11.26 -1.75
C ALA A 41 -3.19 -10.38 -2.93
N ALA A 42 -2.22 -9.49 -2.75
CA ALA A 42 -1.61 -8.75 -3.84
C ALA A 42 -0.72 -9.68 -4.69
N GLU A 43 -1.37 -10.39 -5.61
CA GLU A 43 -0.76 -10.83 -6.88
C GLU A 43 0.16 -9.73 -7.44
N PRO A 44 1.26 -10.07 -8.13
CA PRO A 44 2.16 -9.09 -8.74
C PRO A 44 1.35 -8.04 -9.49
N LEU A 45 1.70 -6.76 -9.29
CA LEU A 45 1.02 -5.62 -9.93
C LEU A 45 0.70 -5.88 -11.40
N GLY A 46 1.61 -6.52 -12.15
CA GLY A 46 1.41 -6.91 -13.55
C GLY A 46 0.17 -7.75 -13.84
N ARG A 47 -0.27 -8.63 -12.92
CA ARG A 47 -1.51 -9.40 -13.09
C ARG A 47 -2.75 -8.60 -12.66
N ARG A 48 -2.60 -7.71 -11.68
CA ARG A 48 -3.65 -6.78 -11.22
C ARG A 48 -3.95 -5.65 -12.23
N VAL A 49 -3.01 -5.28 -13.08
CA VAL A 49 -3.20 -4.24 -14.11
C VAL A 49 -3.28 -4.80 -15.53
N GLY A 50 -3.23 -6.12 -15.72
CA GLY A 50 -3.30 -6.74 -17.06
C GLY A 50 -4.61 -6.45 -17.82
N HIS A 51 -5.68 -6.11 -17.09
CA HIS A 51 -6.96 -5.66 -17.66
C HIS A 51 -7.10 -4.13 -17.72
N LEU A 52 -6.14 -3.39 -17.15
CA LEU A 52 -6.01 -1.93 -17.23
C LEU A 52 -5.03 -1.52 -18.34
N ALA A 53 -4.82 -2.36 -19.35
CA ALA A 53 -4.12 -1.99 -20.59
C ALA A 53 -4.95 -0.95 -21.37
N GLY A 54 -4.98 0.27 -20.84
CA GLY A 54 -5.54 1.46 -21.44
C GLY A 54 -4.63 2.62 -21.07
N SER A 55 -4.17 3.37 -22.08
CA SER A 55 -3.34 4.54 -21.86
C SER A 55 -4.19 5.65 -21.22
N VAL A 56 -3.70 6.21 -20.10
CA VAL A 56 -4.23 7.47 -19.59
C VAL A 56 -3.57 8.58 -20.42
N SER A 57 -4.33 9.21 -21.31
CA SER A 57 -3.89 10.43 -21.98
C SER A 57 -3.97 11.58 -20.96
N LEU A 58 -2.83 11.92 -20.37
CA LEU A 58 -2.74 13.10 -19.52
C LEU A 58 -2.61 14.35 -20.40
N PRO A 59 -3.34 15.44 -20.09
CA PRO A 59 -3.11 16.71 -20.76
C PRO A 59 -1.65 17.16 -20.55
N PRO A 60 -1.07 17.92 -21.50
CA PRO A 60 0.30 18.37 -21.40
C PRO A 60 0.53 19.15 -20.09
N PRO A 61 1.71 19.00 -19.46
CA PRO A 61 1.99 19.63 -18.17
C PRO A 61 2.07 21.15 -18.31
N ASP A 62 1.04 21.85 -17.84
CA ASP A 62 0.93 23.32 -17.88
C ASP A 62 1.74 24.05 -16.80
N THR A 63 2.36 23.32 -15.87
CA THR A 63 3.16 23.93 -14.79
C THR A 63 4.60 23.41 -14.75
N PRO A 64 5.57 24.25 -14.33
CA PRO A 64 6.98 23.85 -14.20
C PRO A 64 7.17 22.61 -13.31
N LEU A 65 6.40 22.53 -12.21
CA LEU A 65 6.42 21.41 -11.28
C LEU A 65 6.01 20.09 -11.94
N LEU A 66 5.01 20.12 -12.83
CA LEU A 66 4.55 18.93 -13.54
C LEU A 66 5.55 18.46 -14.60
N ARG A 67 6.34 19.38 -15.21
CA ARG A 67 7.45 19.01 -16.09
C ARG A 67 8.55 18.29 -15.33
N GLU A 68 8.93 18.82 -14.17
CA GLU A 68 9.98 18.23 -13.33
C GLU A 68 9.57 16.84 -12.79
N ILE A 69 8.29 16.66 -12.46
CA ILE A 69 7.74 15.36 -12.07
C ILE A 69 7.73 14.38 -13.25
N LYS A 70 7.41 14.83 -14.48
CA LYS A 70 7.48 13.99 -15.68
C LYS A 70 8.92 13.56 -15.97
N ASP A 71 9.86 14.50 -15.91
CA ASP A 71 11.29 14.26 -16.13
C ASP A 71 11.97 13.47 -15.01
N ARG A 72 11.30 13.23 -13.88
CA ARG A 72 11.77 12.34 -12.81
C ARG A 72 11.13 10.95 -12.81
N ASN A 73 9.93 10.82 -13.39
CA ASN A 73 9.14 9.58 -13.35
C ASN A 73 9.40 8.65 -14.54
N TRP A 74 10.13 9.08 -15.57
CA TRP A 74 10.66 8.13 -16.56
C TRP A 74 11.83 7.37 -15.92
N ARG A 75 11.60 6.08 -15.71
CA ARG A 75 12.62 5.08 -15.37
C ARG A 75 13.13 4.48 -16.68
N ASP A 76 14.43 4.25 -16.78
CA ASP A 76 14.99 3.11 -17.54
C ASP A 76 14.41 1.79 -17.02
#